data_AF-A0A2T8IMA9-F1
#
_entry.id   AF-A0A2T8IMA9-F1
#
_cell.length_a   1.000
_cell.length_b   1.000
_cell.length_c   1.000
_cell.angle_alpha   90.00
_cell.angle_beta   90.00
_cell.angle_gamma   90.00
#
_symmetry.space_group_name_H-M   'P 1'
#
loop_
_entity.id
_entity.type
_entity.pdbx_description
1 polymer ?
#
loop_
_entity_poly.entity_id
_entity_poly.type
_entity_poly.pdbx_seq_one_letter_code
_entity_poly.pdbx_strand_id
1 'polypeptide(L)'
;MAAPSNAFWDHEGHFHTNALHWEGFPRLLWESLSLFHYTEPPQYDGVEYHEEGVSRCRVKMTILQHPFRSQWHPIEVEVVGYCLVDTIETAALEAIKLFCTQHPTEVAAYPIGLFPAIDSGNLEWNFRTEHLGHMLGDLAEETVRSITRFMDVQHHYQILLLHSMGQLTSVAQSHYLMRTR
;
A
#
# COMPACT_ATOMS: atom_id res chain seq x y z
N MET A 1 -4.40 -13.64 23.71
CA MET A 1 -4.25 -14.87 22.90
C MET A 1 -3.70 -14.44 21.56
N ALA A 2 -2.53 -14.94 21.14
CA ALA A 2 -2.03 -14.67 19.80
C ALA A 2 -2.95 -15.41 18.81
N ALA A 3 -3.56 -14.68 17.87
CA ALA A 3 -4.29 -15.30 16.78
C ALA A 3 -3.33 -16.25 16.03
N PRO A 4 -3.79 -17.42 15.56
CA PRO A 4 -2.95 -18.29 14.75
C PRO A 4 -2.42 -17.48 13.56
N SER A 5 -1.15 -17.68 13.24
CA SER A 5 -0.54 -17.12 12.03
C SER A 5 -1.32 -17.72 10.85
N ASN A 6 -2.19 -16.93 10.21
CA ASN A 6 -2.97 -17.34 9.04
C ASN A 6 -2.09 -17.50 7.78
N ALA A 7 -0.79 -17.72 7.94
CA ALA A 7 0.19 -17.83 6.87
C ALA A 7 0.48 -19.31 6.58
N PHE A 8 0.08 -19.80 5.41
CA PHE A 8 0.34 -21.18 5.00
C PHE A 8 0.42 -21.31 3.47
N TRP A 9 1.08 -22.38 3.02
CA TRP A 9 1.07 -22.77 1.61
C TRP A 9 0.04 -23.87 1.39
N ASP A 10 -0.73 -23.78 0.31
CA ASP A 10 -1.64 -24.85 -0.10
C ASP A 10 -0.96 -25.89 -1.01
N HIS A 11 -1.75 -26.88 -1.42
CA HIS A 11 -1.28 -27.96 -2.30
C HIS A 11 -1.06 -27.52 -3.76
N GLU A 12 -1.63 -26.39 -4.16
CA GLU A 12 -1.51 -25.81 -5.49
C GLU A 12 -0.30 -24.87 -5.61
N GLY A 13 0.36 -24.58 -4.48
CA GLY A 13 1.54 -23.73 -4.41
C GLY A 13 1.22 -22.26 -4.19
N HIS A 14 0.03 -21.94 -3.66
CA HIS A 14 -0.34 -20.59 -3.25
C HIS A 14 -0.02 -20.35 -1.77
N PHE A 15 0.51 -19.18 -1.47
CA PHE A 15 0.76 -18.65 -0.14
C PHE A 15 -0.41 -17.79 0.31
N HIS A 16 -1.16 -18.29 1.28
CA HIS A 16 -2.29 -17.61 1.88
C HIS A 16 -1.84 -16.90 3.15
N THR A 17 -2.19 -15.62 3.32
CA THR A 17 -1.91 -14.86 4.55
C THR A 17 -2.85 -13.69 4.74
N ASN A 18 -3.02 -13.25 5.99
CA ASN A 18 -3.60 -11.94 6.30
C ASN A 18 -2.54 -10.85 6.52
N ALA A 19 -1.24 -11.22 6.45
CA ALA A 19 -0.09 -10.33 6.61
C ALA A 19 -0.05 -9.48 7.90
N LEU A 20 -0.79 -9.87 8.95
CA LEU A 20 -0.86 -9.14 10.23
C LEU A 20 0.28 -9.46 11.21
N HIS A 21 1.23 -10.30 10.81
CA HIS A 21 2.29 -10.80 11.69
C HIS A 21 3.57 -9.96 11.64
N TRP A 22 3.64 -8.93 10.80
CA TRP A 22 4.73 -7.96 10.75
C TRP A 22 4.19 -6.52 10.61
N GLU A 23 5.07 -5.56 10.83
CA GLU A 23 4.78 -4.13 10.69
C GLU A 23 4.92 -3.68 9.23
N GLY A 24 3.93 -2.98 8.69
CA GLY A 24 3.93 -2.54 7.28
C GLY A 24 2.58 -2.04 6.81
N PHE A 25 2.44 -1.84 5.49
CA PHE A 25 1.19 -1.41 4.87
C PHE A 25 0.01 -2.38 5.09
N PRO A 26 0.17 -3.72 5.11
CA PRO A 26 -0.94 -4.62 5.41
C PRO A 26 -1.56 -4.38 6.78
N ARG A 27 -0.73 -4.11 7.79
CA ARG A 27 -1.20 -3.80 9.14
C ARG A 27 -1.88 -2.44 9.20
N LEU A 28 -1.29 -1.41 8.60
CA LEU A 28 -1.87 -0.07 8.54
C LEU A 28 -3.22 -0.06 7.82
N LEU A 29 -3.34 -0.84 6.73
CA LEU A 29 -4.60 -1.05 6.02
C LEU A 29 -5.64 -1.68 6.95
N TRP A 30 -5.31 -2.77 7.65
CA TRP A 30 -6.24 -3.44 8.56
C TRP A 30 -6.69 -2.55 9.72
N GLU A 31 -5.76 -1.83 10.36
CA GLU A 31 -6.07 -0.90 11.43
C GLU A 31 -7.03 0.19 10.96
N SER A 32 -6.82 0.69 9.74
CA SER A 32 -7.71 1.69 9.15
C SER A 32 -9.08 1.12 8.82
N LEU A 33 -9.15 -0.04 8.15
CA LEU A 33 -10.42 -0.72 7.85
C LEU A 33 -11.23 -1.03 9.12
N SER A 34 -10.54 -1.39 10.21
CA SER A 34 -11.17 -1.64 11.52
C SER A 34 -11.88 -0.39 12.06
N LEU A 35 -11.33 0.81 11.85
CA LEU A 35 -12.00 2.08 12.21
C LEU A 35 -13.29 2.31 11.42
N PHE A 36 -13.36 1.79 10.19
CA PHE A 36 -14.55 1.82 9.34
C PHE A 36 -15.49 0.62 9.55
N HIS A 37 -15.29 -0.20 10.61
CA HIS A 37 -16.14 -1.34 10.96
C HIS A 37 -16.10 -2.54 10.01
N TYR A 38 -15.02 -2.72 9.27
CA TYR A 38 -14.74 -4.03 8.66
C TYR A 38 -14.49 -5.07 9.74
N THR A 39 -15.08 -6.27 9.58
CA THR A 39 -14.98 -7.35 10.57
C THR A 39 -13.92 -8.39 10.23
N GLU A 40 -13.45 -8.41 8.98
CA GLU A 40 -12.49 -9.38 8.48
C GLU A 40 -11.28 -8.68 7.85
N PRO A 41 -10.05 -9.14 8.14
CA PRO A 41 -8.86 -8.54 7.58
C PRO A 41 -8.72 -8.85 6.09
N PRO A 42 -7.98 -8.01 5.35
CA PRO A 42 -7.62 -8.31 3.97
C PRO A 42 -6.96 -9.68 3.85
N GLN A 43 -7.32 -10.43 2.82
CA GLN A 43 -6.69 -11.72 2.50
C GLN A 43 -5.75 -11.55 1.32
N TYR A 44 -4.57 -12.15 1.43
CA TYR A 44 -3.54 -12.16 0.42
C TYR A 44 -3.31 -13.60 -0.04
N ASP A 45 -3.35 -13.79 -1.35
CA ASP A 45 -3.03 -15.02 -2.07
C ASP A 45 -1.83 -14.74 -2.97
N GLY A 46 -0.70 -15.37 -2.68
CA GLY A 46 0.56 -15.17 -3.40
C GLY A 46 1.01 -16.43 -4.13
N VAL A 47 1.50 -16.30 -5.35
CA VAL A 47 2.11 -17.41 -6.09
C VAL A 47 3.48 -17.01 -6.61
N GLU A 48 4.48 -17.88 -6.42
CA GLU A 48 5.82 -17.72 -6.98
C GLU A 48 5.96 -18.53 -8.27
N TYR A 49 6.61 -17.93 -9.27
CA TYR A 49 6.84 -18.56 -10.56
C TYR A 49 8.14 -18.08 -11.19
N HIS A 50 8.60 -18.79 -12.22
CA HIS A 50 9.77 -18.40 -12.99
C HIS A 50 9.34 -17.95 -14.38
N GLU A 51 9.79 -16.77 -14.78
CA GLU A 51 9.53 -16.19 -16.10
C GLU A 51 10.87 -15.77 -16.70
N GLU A 52 11.22 -16.36 -17.85
CA GLU A 52 12.50 -16.11 -18.55
C GLU A 52 13.75 -16.31 -17.67
N GLY A 53 13.69 -17.26 -16.72
CA GLY A 53 14.79 -17.53 -15.78
C GLY A 53 14.88 -16.56 -14.61
N VAL A 54 13.93 -15.63 -14.49
CA VAL A 54 13.82 -14.68 -13.37
C VAL A 54 12.69 -15.14 -12.45
N SER A 55 12.98 -15.25 -11.16
CA SER A 55 11.95 -15.52 -10.15
C SER A 55 11.03 -14.30 -10.02
N ARG A 56 9.73 -14.57 -10.10
CA ARG A 56 8.64 -13.61 -10.00
C ARG A 56 7.64 -14.11 -8.98
N CYS A 57 6.81 -13.20 -8.51
CA CYS A 57 5.64 -13.55 -7.74
C CYS A 57 4.46 -12.68 -8.15
N ARG A 58 3.26 -13.20 -7.94
CA ARG A 58 2.01 -12.49 -8.11
C ARG A 58 1.24 -12.58 -6.81
N VAL A 59 0.68 -11.47 -6.37
CA VAL A 59 -0.15 -11.41 -5.17
C VAL A 59 -1.50 -10.83 -5.54
N LYS A 60 -2.56 -11.58 -5.23
CA LYS A 60 -3.94 -11.11 -5.21
C LYS A 60 -4.32 -10.78 -3.78
N MET A 61 -4.72 -9.54 -3.54
CA MET A 61 -5.27 -9.08 -2.27
C MET A 61 -6.76 -8.78 -2.42
N THR A 62 -7.55 -9.18 -1.42
CA THR A 62 -8.99 -8.94 -1.37
C THR A 62 -9.42 -8.31 -0.06
N ILE A 63 -10.21 -7.24 -0.15
CA ILE A 63 -11.01 -6.68 0.94
C ILE A 63 -12.46 -7.02 0.61
N LEU A 64 -13.11 -7.76 1.52
CA LEU A 64 -14.47 -8.22 1.32
C LEU A 64 -15.50 -7.08 1.34
N GLN A 65 -16.71 -7.38 0.90
CA GLN A 65 -17.85 -6.47 0.95
C GLN A 65 -18.05 -5.91 2.37
N HIS A 66 -18.26 -4.60 2.48
CA HIS A 66 -18.50 -3.97 3.78
C HIS A 66 -19.82 -4.50 4.41
N PRO A 67 -19.82 -4.95 5.67
CA PRO A 67 -20.95 -5.65 6.30
C PRO A 67 -22.24 -4.81 6.39
N PHE A 68 -22.09 -3.48 6.56
CA PHE A 68 -23.22 -2.56 6.75
C PHE A 68 -23.46 -1.59 5.58
N ARG A 69 -22.64 -1.64 4.53
CA ARG A 69 -22.64 -0.63 3.45
C ARG A 69 -22.54 -1.33 2.11
N SER A 70 -23.69 -1.66 1.51
CA SER A 70 -23.74 -2.34 0.20
C SER A 70 -23.14 -1.52 -0.94
N GLN A 71 -23.07 -0.19 -0.79
CA GLN A 71 -22.47 0.72 -1.77
C GLN A 71 -20.93 0.70 -1.76
N TRP A 72 -20.31 0.12 -0.71
CA TRP A 72 -18.86 0.00 -0.59
C TRP A 72 -18.44 -1.34 -1.20
N HIS A 73 -18.13 -1.31 -2.51
CA HIS A 73 -17.81 -2.52 -3.26
C HIS A 73 -16.55 -3.21 -2.70
N PRO A 74 -16.41 -4.53 -2.87
CA PRO A 74 -15.18 -5.23 -2.54
C PRO A 74 -14.00 -4.63 -3.32
N ILE A 75 -12.83 -4.62 -2.69
CA ILE A 75 -11.59 -4.16 -3.33
C ILE A 75 -10.75 -5.40 -3.63
N GLU A 76 -10.42 -5.58 -4.91
CA GLU A 76 -9.47 -6.59 -5.36
C GLU A 76 -8.28 -5.88 -6.01
N VAL A 77 -7.08 -6.28 -5.61
CA VAL A 77 -5.82 -5.75 -6.13
C VAL A 77 -4.94 -6.93 -6.54
N GLU A 78 -4.38 -6.88 -7.75
CA GLU A 78 -3.42 -7.87 -8.23
C GLU A 78 -2.12 -7.16 -8.60
N VAL A 79 -1.00 -7.63 -8.03
CA VAL A 79 0.33 -7.04 -8.26
C VAL A 79 1.32 -8.14 -8.60
N VAL A 80 2.23 -7.86 -9.54
CA VAL A 80 3.36 -8.73 -9.88
C VAL A 80 4.65 -8.08 -9.37
N GLY A 81 5.48 -8.86 -8.70
CA GLY A 81 6.78 -8.43 -8.19
C GLY A 81 7.84 -9.52 -8.25
N TYR A 82 8.93 -9.32 -7.51
CA TYR A 82 10.09 -10.24 -7.49
C TYR A 82 10.23 -10.98 -6.15
N CYS A 83 9.68 -10.42 -5.08
CA CYS A 83 9.70 -10.99 -3.73
C CYS A 83 8.27 -10.93 -3.17
N LEU A 84 7.79 -12.04 -2.59
CA LEU A 84 6.42 -12.12 -2.07
C LEU A 84 6.14 -11.03 -1.03
N VAL A 85 7.05 -10.83 -0.07
CA VAL A 85 6.86 -9.85 1.02
C VAL A 85 6.70 -8.43 0.46
N ASP A 86 7.60 -8.02 -0.45
CA ASP A 86 7.53 -6.69 -1.08
C ASP A 86 6.26 -6.52 -1.93
N THR A 87 5.79 -7.60 -2.55
CA THR A 87 4.60 -7.58 -3.40
C THR A 87 3.32 -7.53 -2.57
N ILE A 88 3.30 -8.16 -1.38
CA ILE A 88 2.23 -8.03 -0.38
C ILE A 88 2.14 -6.58 0.13
N GLU A 89 3.28 -5.98 0.48
CA GLU A 89 3.35 -4.56 0.90
C GLU A 89 2.82 -3.64 -0.21
N THR A 90 3.22 -3.90 -1.45
CA THR A 90 2.76 -3.12 -2.61
C THR A 90 1.27 -3.27 -2.85
N ALA A 91 0.73 -4.49 -2.78
CA ALA A 91 -0.71 -4.75 -2.93
C ALA A 91 -1.52 -4.04 -1.83
N ALA A 92 -1.03 -4.03 -0.59
CA ALA A 92 -1.65 -3.31 0.52
C ALA A 92 -1.66 -1.78 0.28
N LEU A 93 -0.54 -1.22 -0.18
CA LEU A 93 -0.45 0.20 -0.51
C LEU A 93 -1.41 0.60 -1.64
N GLU A 94 -1.50 -0.20 -2.70
CA GLU A 94 -2.45 0.03 -3.80
C GLU A 94 -3.91 -0.05 -3.31
N ALA A 95 -4.22 -0.98 -2.40
CA ALA A 95 -5.53 -1.06 -1.77
C ALA A 95 -5.86 0.16 -0.91
N ILE A 96 -4.91 0.68 -0.13
CA ILE A 96 -5.07 1.93 0.62
C ILE A 96 -5.41 3.09 -0.32
N LYS A 97 -4.63 3.24 -1.41
CA LYS A 97 -4.88 4.29 -2.40
C LYS A 97 -6.30 4.17 -2.98
N LEU A 98 -6.69 2.96 -3.39
CA LEU A 98 -8.00 2.71 -3.97
C LEU A 98 -9.14 2.99 -2.97
N PHE A 99 -8.99 2.56 -1.72
CA PHE A 99 -9.95 2.84 -0.65
C PHE A 99 -10.13 4.35 -0.43
N CYS A 100 -9.03 5.10 -0.37
CA CYS A 100 -9.05 6.55 -0.22
C CYS A 100 -9.68 7.27 -1.43
N THR A 101 -9.48 6.76 -2.65
CA THR A 101 -10.12 7.29 -3.86
C THR A 101 -11.62 6.99 -3.91
N GLN A 102 -12.05 5.84 -3.41
CA GLN A 102 -13.47 5.45 -3.39
C GLN A 102 -14.28 6.18 -2.31
N HIS A 103 -13.65 6.55 -1.19
CA HIS A 103 -14.32 7.11 -0.01
C HIS A 103 -13.67 8.42 0.50
N PRO A 104 -13.46 9.43 -0.35
CA PRO A 104 -12.65 10.61 -0.01
C PRO A 104 -13.24 11.42 1.15
N THR A 105 -14.57 11.49 1.27
CA THR A 105 -15.23 12.23 2.36
C THR A 105 -15.14 11.50 3.69
N GLU A 106 -15.28 10.18 3.68
CA GLU A 106 -15.23 9.36 4.89
C GLU A 106 -13.81 9.25 5.45
N VAL A 107 -12.78 9.21 4.60
CA VAL A 107 -11.39 9.14 5.04
C VAL A 107 -10.78 10.50 5.40
N ALA A 108 -11.41 11.62 5.03
CA ALA A 108 -10.87 12.97 5.28
C ALA A 108 -10.65 13.27 6.78
N ALA A 109 -11.42 12.61 7.65
CA ALA A 109 -11.32 12.73 9.09
C ALA A 109 -10.25 11.84 9.74
N TYR A 110 -9.59 10.97 8.97
CA TYR A 110 -8.71 9.92 9.48
C TYR A 110 -7.30 9.99 8.87
N PRO A 111 -6.24 9.57 9.60
CA PRO A 111 -4.88 9.59 9.08
C PRO A 111 -4.67 8.82 7.77
N ILE A 112 -5.45 7.76 7.51
CA ILE A 112 -5.39 7.02 6.24
C ILE A 112 -5.75 7.89 5.02
N GLY A 113 -6.58 8.93 5.19
CA GLY A 113 -6.91 9.88 4.14
C GLY A 113 -5.72 10.72 3.64
N LEU A 114 -4.59 10.69 4.37
CA LEU A 114 -3.31 11.23 3.94
C LEU A 114 -2.57 10.30 2.94
N PHE A 115 -3.18 9.19 2.52
CA PHE A 115 -2.67 8.38 1.42
C PHE A 115 -3.46 8.60 0.12
N PRO A 116 -2.76 8.63 -1.02
CA PRO A 116 -1.29 8.77 -1.16
C PRO A 116 -0.81 10.16 -0.70
N ALA A 117 0.48 10.29 -0.37
CA ALA A 117 1.12 11.59 -0.22
C ALA A 117 1.13 12.26 -1.61
N ILE A 118 0.17 13.15 -1.86
CA ILE A 118 0.08 13.90 -3.10
C ILE A 118 0.95 15.14 -2.97
N ASP A 119 1.46 15.63 -4.10
CA ASP A 119 2.12 16.93 -4.25
C ASP A 119 1.41 18.01 -3.39
N SER A 120 2.20 18.69 -2.56
CA SER A 120 1.80 19.85 -1.75
C SER A 120 1.09 20.97 -2.54
N GLY A 121 1.22 21.00 -3.87
CA GLY A 121 0.47 21.89 -4.76
C GLY A 121 -1.00 21.50 -5.00
N ASN A 122 -1.45 20.31 -4.59
CA ASN A 122 -2.82 19.85 -4.81
C ASN A 122 -3.79 20.45 -3.78
N LEU A 123 -4.84 21.13 -4.26
CA LEU A 123 -5.86 21.75 -3.42
C LEU A 123 -6.61 20.74 -2.53
N GLU A 124 -6.82 19.51 -3.02
CA GLU A 124 -7.48 18.43 -2.27
C GLU A 124 -6.61 17.94 -1.12
N TRP A 125 -5.29 17.91 -1.31
CA TRP A 125 -4.33 17.50 -0.30
C TRP A 125 -4.20 18.51 0.84
N ASN A 126 -4.13 19.80 0.48
CA ASN A 126 -4.10 20.89 1.45
C ASN A 126 -5.38 20.90 2.28
N PHE A 127 -6.54 20.71 1.65
CA PHE A 127 -7.82 20.61 2.35
C PHE A 127 -7.84 19.47 3.38
N ARG A 128 -7.37 18.26 3.02
CA ARG A 128 -7.33 17.11 3.95
C ARG A 128 -6.41 17.37 5.16
N THR A 129 -5.25 17.98 4.91
CA THR A 129 -4.26 18.26 5.96
C THR A 129 -4.75 19.35 6.91
N GLU A 130 -5.32 20.43 6.38
CA GLU A 130 -5.91 21.53 7.17
C GLU A 130 -7.14 21.05 7.95
N HIS A 131 -8.03 20.28 7.32
CA HIS A 131 -9.22 19.74 7.97
C HIS A 131 -8.86 18.82 9.15
N LEU A 132 -7.90 17.90 8.96
CA LEU A 132 -7.43 17.02 10.03
C LEU A 132 -6.79 17.81 11.17
N GLY A 133 -5.98 18.81 10.84
CA GLY A 133 -5.35 19.68 11.83
C GLY A 133 -6.36 20.44 12.67
N HIS A 134 -7.35 21.08 12.04
CA HIS A 134 -8.40 21.82 12.73
C HIS A 134 -9.25 20.93 13.66
N MET A 135 -9.50 19.67 13.29
CA MET A 135 -10.22 18.75 14.18
C MET A 135 -9.43 18.36 15.43
N LEU A 136 -8.10 18.36 15.36
CA LEU A 136 -7.22 17.92 16.44
C LEU A 136 -6.73 19.08 17.34
N GLY A 137 -6.98 20.33 16.94
CA GLY A 137 -6.59 21.57 17.64
C GLY A 137 -5.20 22.09 17.25
N ASP A 138 -4.90 23.34 17.63
CA ASP A 138 -3.78 24.13 17.08
C ASP A 138 -2.39 23.44 17.14
N LEU A 139 -2.04 22.81 18.27
CA LEU A 139 -0.75 22.10 18.41
C LEU A 139 -0.68 20.83 17.53
N ALA A 140 -1.81 20.16 17.37
CA ALA A 140 -1.91 18.98 16.53
C ALA A 140 -1.94 19.37 15.05
N GLU A 141 -2.51 20.51 14.69
CA GLU A 141 -2.45 21.07 13.34
C GLU A 141 -1.02 21.34 12.88
N GLU A 142 -0.21 21.99 13.72
CA GLU A 142 1.21 22.23 13.42
C GLU A 142 2.00 20.92 13.28
N THR A 143 1.69 19.93 14.13
CA THR A 143 2.32 18.61 14.10
C THR A 143 1.94 17.85 12.83
N VAL A 144 0.65 17.78 12.50
CA VAL A 144 0.14 17.15 11.28
C VAL A 144 0.75 17.81 10.05
N ARG A 145 0.76 19.15 9.98
CA ARG A 145 1.37 19.89 8.87
C ARG A 145 2.86 19.58 8.73
N SER A 146 3.57 19.47 9.84
CA SER A 146 5.00 19.13 9.85
C SER A 146 5.24 17.70 9.35
N ILE A 147 4.47 16.72 9.87
CA ILE A 147 4.56 15.32 9.44
C ILE A 147 4.22 15.17 7.97
N THR A 148 3.17 15.84 7.47
CA THR A 148 2.79 15.86 6.05
C THR A 148 3.94 16.34 5.17
N ARG A 149 4.64 17.42 5.56
CA ARG A 149 5.82 17.90 4.82
C ARG A 149 6.97 16.88 4.83
N PHE A 150 7.22 16.21 5.96
CA PHE A 150 8.23 15.16 6.02
C PHE A 150 7.87 13.98 5.11
N MET A 151 6.61 13.56 5.10
CA MET A 151 6.14 12.48 4.22
C MET A 151 6.27 12.85 2.74
N ASP A 152 5.94 14.09 2.37
CA ASP A 152 6.09 14.58 0.99
C ASP A 152 7.56 14.59 0.54
N VAL A 153 8.47 15.10 1.37
CA VAL A 153 9.92 15.07 1.09
C VAL A 153 10.44 13.65 0.99
N GLN A 154 9.98 12.74 1.86
CA GLN A 154 10.35 11.32 1.81
C GLN A 154 9.83 10.66 0.53
N HIS A 155 8.61 10.97 0.08
CA HIS A 155 8.06 10.49 -1.17
C HIS A 155 8.89 10.97 -2.38
N HIS A 156 9.24 12.26 -2.42
CA HIS A 156 10.14 12.81 -3.42
C HIS A 156 11.50 12.11 -3.44
N TYR A 157 12.08 11.84 -2.26
CA TYR A 157 13.33 11.10 -2.16
C TYR A 157 13.22 9.66 -2.71
N GLN A 158 12.12 8.96 -2.45
CA GLN A 158 11.86 7.65 -3.03
C GLN A 158 11.76 7.69 -4.56
N ILE A 159 11.10 8.70 -5.14
CA ILE A 159 11.06 8.91 -6.60
C ILE A 159 12.48 9.08 -7.17
N LEU A 160 13.34 9.85 -6.50
CA LEU A 160 14.73 10.04 -6.91
C LEU A 160 15.53 8.72 -6.88
N LEU A 161 15.34 7.90 -5.84
CA LEU A 161 15.96 6.57 -5.75
C LEU A 161 15.48 5.64 -6.88
N LEU A 162 14.18 5.62 -7.15
CA LEU A 162 13.60 4.85 -8.27
C LEU A 162 14.18 5.26 -9.63
N HIS A 163 14.31 6.57 -9.88
CA HIS A 163 14.96 7.07 -11.09
C HIS A 163 16.43 6.64 -11.20
N SER A 164 17.19 6.73 -10.09
CA SER A 164 18.59 6.30 -10.06
C SER A 164 18.71 4.79 -10.33
N MET A 165 17.84 3.98 -9.73
CA MET A 165 17.78 2.55 -10.01
C MET A 165 17.45 2.27 -11.48
N GLY A 166 16.45 2.95 -12.06
CA GLY A 166 16.10 2.80 -13.47
C GLY A 166 17.27 3.09 -14.43
N GLN A 167 18.08 4.10 -14.11
CA GLN A 167 19.31 4.40 -14.85
C GLN A 167 20.34 3.28 -14.74
N LEU A 168 20.57 2.73 -13.53
CA LEU A 168 21.47 1.61 -13.31
C LEU A 168 21.03 0.35 -14.06
N THR A 169 19.74 0.04 -14.06
CA THR A 169 19.19 -1.11 -14.79
C THR A 169 19.39 -0.96 -16.30
N SER A 170 19.16 0.23 -16.84
CA SER A 170 19.39 0.54 -18.27
C SER A 170 20.86 0.38 -18.66
N VAL A 171 21.79 0.88 -17.84
CA VAL A 171 23.23 0.71 -18.04
C VAL A 171 23.61 -0.78 -18.00
N ALA A 172 23.11 -1.54 -17.01
CA ALA A 172 23.39 -2.98 -16.90
C ALA A 172 22.86 -3.77 -18.11
N GLN A 173 21.65 -3.47 -18.59
CA GLN A 173 21.07 -4.10 -19.78
C GLN A 173 21.88 -3.80 -21.04
N SER A 174 22.33 -2.55 -21.23
CA SER A 174 23.17 -2.18 -22.37
C SER A 174 24.52 -2.92 -22.37
N HIS A 175 25.13 -3.09 -21.20
CA HIS A 175 26.38 -3.85 -21.04
C HIS A 175 26.21 -5.35 -21.32
N TYR A 176 25.09 -5.94 -20.90
CA TYR A 176 24.77 -7.34 -21.20
C TYR A 176 24.61 -7.56 -22.72
N LEU A 177 23.83 -6.71 -23.38
CA LEU A 177 23.59 -6.75 -24.83
C LEU A 177 24.88 -6.57 -25.66
N MET A 178 25.83 -5.78 -25.18
CA MET A 178 27.15 -5.61 -25.81
C MET A 178 28.07 -6.82 -25.64
N ARG A 179 27.87 -7.63 -24.59
CA ARG A 179 28.74 -8.78 -24.27
C ARG A 179 28.30 -10.09 -24.94
N THR A 180 27.04 -10.16 -25.41
CA THR A 180 26.47 -11.30 -26.14
C THR A 180 26.56 -11.17 -27.67
N ARG A 181 27.32 -10.20 -28.20
CA ARG A 181 27.71 -10.07 -29.61
C ARG A 181 29.18 -10.42 -29.79
#